data_AF-A0A7D9ESL9-F1
#
_entry.id   AF-A0A7D9ESL9-F1
#
_cell.length_a   1.000
_cell.length_b   1.000
_cell.length_c   1.000
_cell.angle_alpha   90.00
_cell.angle_beta   90.00
_cell.angle_gamma   90.00
#
_symmetry.space_group_name_H-M   'P 1'
#
loop_
_entity.id
_entity.type
_entity.pdbx_description
1 polymer ?
#
loop_
_entity_poly.entity_id
_entity_poly.type
_entity_poly.pdbx_seq_one_letter_code
_entity_poly.pdbx_strand_id
1 'polypeptide(L)'
;MDGFDKLEEISLLSKDKFYSRLNNEGVSVADYERACNVWKTFNMQTMRDYHDLNLKTDVLLLVDVMENFRNICKTNYGLDPMWYYTAPGLAWDAAPKLTGVELELISDPDMYPMVESGIR
;
A
#
# COMPACT_ATOMS: atom_id res chain seq x y z
N MET A 1 5.88 12.31 13.83
CA MET A 1 6.96 12.70 14.76
C MET A 1 7.54 14.01 14.27
N ASP A 2 7.42 15.09 15.05
CA ASP A 2 8.04 16.37 14.68
C ASP A 2 9.48 16.41 15.22
N GLY A 3 10.44 15.86 14.47
CA GLY A 3 11.89 15.86 14.76
C GLY A 3 12.51 14.49 15.04
N PHE A 4 13.77 14.29 14.63
CA PHE A 4 14.54 13.05 14.83
C PHE A 4 14.84 12.77 16.32
N ASP A 5 14.89 13.80 17.15
CA ASP A 5 15.17 13.67 18.59
C ASP A 5 14.12 12.80 19.31
N LYS A 6 12.89 12.74 18.80
CA LYS A 6 11.81 11.91 19.35
C LYS A 6 12.05 10.41 19.17
N LEU A 7 12.95 10.02 18.27
CA LEU A 7 13.33 8.61 18.09
C LEU A 7 14.24 8.12 19.20
N GLU A 8 14.97 9.01 19.87
CA GLU A 8 15.88 8.69 20.97
C GLU A 8 15.14 8.58 22.33
N GLU A 9 13.83 8.80 22.36
CA GLU A 9 13.03 8.64 23.58
C GLU A 9 13.06 7.18 24.06
N ILE A 10 13.46 6.98 25.32
CA ILE A 10 13.70 5.65 25.92
C ILE A 10 12.44 4.96 26.47
N SER A 11 11.27 5.54 26.22
CA SER A 11 10.00 5.05 26.75
C SER A 11 8.91 5.15 25.70
N LEU A 12 7.98 4.20 25.72
CA LEU A 12 6.76 4.31 24.95
C LEU A 12 5.99 5.57 25.40
N LEU A 13 5.51 6.34 24.43
CA LEU A 13 4.73 7.55 24.69
C LEU A 13 3.49 7.26 25.54
N SER A 14 3.02 8.26 26.29
CA SER A 14 1.74 8.16 26.99
C SER A 14 0.59 8.04 26.00
N LYS A 15 -0.50 7.39 26.40
CA LYS A 15 -1.69 7.18 25.56
C LYS A 15 -2.21 8.48 24.92
N ASP A 16 -2.17 9.60 25.64
CA ASP A 16 -2.64 10.91 25.15
C ASP A 16 -1.83 11.43 23.95
N LYS A 17 -0.59 10.98 23.79
CA LYS A 17 0.26 11.31 22.65
C LYS A 17 -0.05 10.47 21.40
N PHE A 18 -0.84 9.40 21.53
CA PHE A 18 -1.34 8.60 20.40
C PHE A 18 -2.67 9.16 19.89
N TYR A 19 -2.61 10.37 19.32
CA TYR A 19 -3.77 11.04 18.72
C TYR A 19 -3.67 11.03 17.19
N SER A 20 -4.68 10.47 16.53
CA SER A 20 -4.76 10.46 15.07
C SER A 20 -5.40 11.75 14.58
N ARG A 21 -4.62 12.62 13.94
CA ARG A 21 -5.16 13.81 13.26
C ARG A 21 -6.05 13.47 12.07
N LEU A 22 -5.83 12.30 11.44
CA LEU A 22 -6.61 11.85 10.29
C LEU A 22 -8.05 11.50 10.68
N ASN A 23 -8.21 10.82 11.81
CA ASN A 23 -9.50 10.37 12.32
C ASN A 23 -10.07 11.29 13.41
N ASN A 24 -9.30 12.28 13.85
CA ASN A 24 -9.62 13.19 14.95
C ASN A 24 -9.95 12.46 16.27
N GLU A 25 -9.31 11.32 16.52
CA GLU A 25 -9.56 10.46 17.67
C GLU A 25 -8.26 10.02 18.36
N GLY A 26 -8.35 9.76 19.66
CA GLY A 26 -7.27 9.11 20.41
C GLY A 26 -7.24 7.61 20.18
N VAL A 27 -6.10 6.98 20.46
CA VAL A 27 -5.96 5.53 20.34
C VAL A 27 -6.93 4.78 21.27
N SER A 28 -7.49 3.69 20.77
CA SER A 28 -8.30 2.79 21.58
C SER A 28 -7.48 2.20 22.75
N VAL A 29 -8.14 1.77 23.82
CA VAL A 29 -7.45 1.09 24.94
C VAL A 29 -6.75 -0.17 24.43
N ALA A 30 -7.43 -0.97 23.60
CA ALA A 30 -6.90 -2.22 23.07
C ALA A 30 -5.67 -2.01 22.18
N ASP A 31 -5.67 -0.97 21.33
CA ASP A 31 -4.52 -0.68 20.47
C ASP A 31 -3.32 -0.16 21.28
N TYR A 32 -3.56 0.60 22.35
CA TYR A 32 -2.49 1.04 23.25
C TYR A 32 -1.90 -0.13 24.05
N GLU A 33 -2.74 -1.05 24.53
CA GLU A 33 -2.29 -2.29 25.18
C GLU A 33 -1.47 -3.15 24.22
N ARG A 34 -1.87 -3.25 22.94
CA ARG A 34 -1.07 -3.90 21.91
C ARG A 34 0.31 -3.24 21.76
N ALA A 35 0.37 -1.91 21.69
CA ALA A 35 1.64 -1.19 21.62
C ALA A 35 2.53 -1.46 22.84
N CYS A 36 1.95 -1.48 24.04
CA CYS A 36 2.66 -1.85 25.28
C CYS A 36 3.21 -3.28 25.24
N ASN A 37 2.42 -4.22 24.73
CA ASN A 37 2.82 -5.63 24.60
C ASN A 37 3.95 -5.81 23.59
N VAL A 38 3.90 -5.11 22.45
CA VAL A 38 4.98 -5.11 21.46
C VAL A 38 6.26 -4.55 22.07
N TRP A 39 6.18 -3.39 22.74
CA TRP A 39 7.34 -2.76 23.39
C TRP A 39 8.04 -3.72 24.37
N LYS A 40 7.26 -4.40 25.21
CA LYS A 40 7.77 -5.37 26.18
C LYS A 40 8.30 -6.65 25.53
N THR A 41 7.55 -7.24 24.60
CA THR A 41 7.90 -8.51 23.97
C THR A 41 9.22 -8.44 23.21
N PHE A 42 9.48 -7.32 22.54
CA PHE A 42 10.70 -7.11 21.76
C PHE A 42 11.81 -6.40 22.54
N ASN A 43 11.62 -6.16 23.85
CA ASN A 43 12.60 -5.46 24.71
C ASN A 43 13.09 -4.13 24.11
N MET A 44 12.16 -3.33 23.56
CA MET A 44 12.49 -2.07 22.91
C MET A 44 13.14 -1.09 23.88
N GLN A 45 14.22 -0.46 23.44
CA GLN A 45 14.98 0.50 24.25
C GLN A 45 14.64 1.93 23.89
N THR A 46 14.31 2.17 22.61
CA THR A 46 14.05 3.50 22.07
C THR A 46 12.82 3.51 21.18
N MET A 47 12.25 4.70 20.98
CA MET A 47 11.18 4.90 20.00
C MET A 47 11.64 4.60 18.57
N ARG A 48 12.94 4.68 18.28
CA ARG A 48 13.54 4.20 17.02
C ARG A 48 13.29 2.71 16.83
N ASP A 49 13.58 1.89 17.83
CA ASP A 49 13.40 0.43 17.72
C ASP A 49 11.95 0.07 17.42
N TYR A 50 11.02 0.75 18.09
CA TYR A 50 9.58 0.57 17.87
C TYR A 50 9.14 1.04 16.47
N HIS A 51 9.64 2.19 16.01
CA HIS A 51 9.38 2.71 14.67
C HIS A 51 9.92 1.77 13.59
N ASP A 52 11.17 1.32 13.72
CA ASP A 52 11.83 0.47 12.74
C ASP A 52 11.19 -0.91 12.65
N LEU A 53 10.69 -1.44 13.78
CA LEU A 53 9.87 -2.66 13.76
C LEU A 53 8.59 -2.45 12.95
N ASN A 54 7.84 -1.37 13.21
CA ASN A 54 6.61 -1.09 12.45
C ASN A 54 6.90 -0.92 10.96
N LEU A 55 7.93 -0.14 10.60
CA LEU A 55 8.34 0.06 9.21
C LEU A 55 8.71 -1.26 8.55
N LYS A 56 9.47 -2.11 9.24
CA LYS A 56 9.83 -3.44 8.72
C LYS A 56 8.59 -4.32 8.53
N THR A 57 7.65 -4.30 9.47
CA THR A 57 6.40 -5.05 9.35
C THR A 57 5.58 -4.56 8.15
N ASP A 58 5.43 -3.26 7.96
CA ASP A 58 4.70 -2.68 6.84
C ASP A 58 5.33 -3.07 5.49
N VAL A 59 6.66 -3.00 5.38
CA VAL A 59 7.39 -3.41 4.17
C VAL A 59 7.23 -4.90 3.91
N LEU A 60 7.35 -5.76 4.93
CA LEU A 60 7.21 -7.21 4.76
C LEU A 60 5.79 -7.60 4.33
N LEU A 61 4.77 -6.98 4.92
CA LEU A 61 3.37 -7.20 4.53
C LEU A 61 3.12 -6.75 3.08
N LEU A 62 3.67 -5.60 2.68
CA LEU A 62 3.54 -5.13 1.30
C LEU A 62 4.24 -6.08 0.32
N VAL A 63 5.43 -6.58 0.66
CA VAL A 63 6.16 -7.55 -0.17
C VAL A 63 5.35 -8.83 -0.33
N ASP A 64 4.81 -9.39 0.75
CA ASP A 64 4.00 -10.61 0.71
C ASP A 64 2.78 -10.47 -0.22
N VAL A 65 2.04 -9.36 -0.07
CA VAL A 65 0.90 -9.05 -0.95
C VAL A 65 1.33 -8.89 -2.41
N MET A 66 2.44 -8.18 -2.67
CA MET A 66 2.92 -7.94 -4.04
C MET A 66 3.48 -9.21 -4.70
N GLU A 67 4.13 -10.09 -3.95
CA GLU A 67 4.59 -11.40 -4.45
C GLU A 67 3.41 -12.30 -4.81
N ASN A 68 2.38 -12.36 -3.95
CA ASN A 68 1.16 -13.09 -4.25
C ASN A 68 0.44 -12.52 -5.49
N PHE A 69 0.31 -11.19 -5.59
CA PHE A 69 -0.25 -10.53 -6.77
C PHE A 69 0.53 -10.88 -8.05
N ARG A 70 1.87 -10.84 -7.98
CA ARG A 70 2.75 -11.23 -9.10
C ARG A 70 2.53 -12.67 -9.55
N ASN A 71 2.40 -13.60 -8.61
CA ASN A 71 2.11 -15.01 -8.93
C ASN A 71 0.75 -15.16 -9.61
N ILE A 72 -0.30 -14.53 -9.07
CA ILE A 72 -1.65 -14.55 -9.64
C ILE A 72 -1.66 -14.01 -11.07
N CYS A 73 -1.02 -12.87 -11.33
CA CYS A 73 -0.97 -12.27 -12.66
C CYS A 73 -0.19 -13.14 -13.67
N LYS A 74 0.92 -13.74 -13.24
CA LYS A 74 1.68 -14.67 -14.10
C LYS A 74 0.86 -15.90 -14.45
N THR A 75 0.17 -16.49 -13.48
CA THR A 75 -0.67 -17.67 -13.69
C THR A 75 -1.89 -17.38 -14.57
N ASN A 76 -2.59 -16.27 -14.33
CA ASN A 76 -3.86 -15.99 -15.01
C ASN A 76 -3.70 -15.27 -16.34
N TYR A 77 -2.70 -14.38 -16.47
CA TYR A 77 -2.54 -13.50 -17.63
C TYR A 77 -1.25 -13.76 -18.40
N GLY A 78 -0.30 -14.52 -17.83
CA GLY A 78 1.05 -14.64 -18.37
C GLY A 78 1.76 -13.30 -18.46
N LEU A 79 1.40 -12.35 -17.58
CA LEU A 79 1.96 -11.01 -17.49
C LEU A 79 2.53 -10.82 -16.08
N ASP A 80 3.62 -10.06 -15.99
CA ASP A 80 4.25 -9.75 -14.72
C ASP A 80 3.94 -8.29 -14.34
N PRO A 81 3.20 -8.04 -13.22
CA PRO A 81 2.78 -6.71 -12.82
C PRO A 81 3.94 -5.75 -12.57
N MET A 82 5.15 -6.26 -12.33
CA MET A 82 6.34 -5.44 -12.08
C MET A 82 6.83 -4.67 -13.33
N TRP A 83 6.30 -4.99 -14.51
CA TRP A 83 6.58 -4.26 -15.75
C TRP A 83 5.61 -3.11 -16.00
N TYR A 84 4.65 -2.91 -15.11
CA TYR A 84 3.59 -1.91 -15.25
C TYR A 84 3.68 -0.91 -14.11
N TYR A 85 3.47 0.37 -14.42
CA TYR A 85 3.43 1.42 -13.40
C TYR A 85 2.21 1.31 -12.49
N THR A 86 1.08 0.81 -13.00
CA THR A 86 -0.18 0.75 -12.26
C THR A 86 -1.01 -0.47 -12.68
N ALA A 87 -1.94 -0.88 -11.81
CA ALA A 87 -2.86 -1.99 -12.09
C ALA A 87 -3.76 -1.78 -13.33
N PRO A 88 -4.27 -0.56 -13.63
CA PRO A 88 -4.98 -0.31 -14.88
C PRO A 88 -4.13 -0.54 -16.13
N GLY A 89 -2.84 -0.20 -16.10
CA GLY A 89 -1.92 -0.47 -17.22
C GLY A 89 -1.74 -1.98 -17.47
N LEU A 90 -1.61 -2.76 -16.40
CA LEU A 90 -1.62 -4.22 -16.51
C LEU A 90 -2.95 -4.74 -17.07
N ALA A 91 -4.08 -4.22 -16.59
CA ALA A 91 -5.41 -4.65 -17.02
C ALA A 91 -5.66 -4.34 -18.50
N TRP A 92 -5.16 -3.19 -18.98
CA TRP A 92 -5.23 -2.78 -20.38
C TRP A 92 -4.53 -3.77 -21.30
N ASP A 93 -3.36 -4.29 -20.92
CA ASP A 93 -2.65 -5.31 -21.70
C ASP A 93 -3.26 -6.72 -21.53
N ALA A 94 -3.75 -7.04 -20.32
CA ALA A 94 -4.34 -8.33 -20.03
C ALA A 94 -5.64 -8.57 -20.81
N ALA A 95 -6.49 -7.54 -20.97
CA ALA A 95 -7.79 -7.65 -21.62
C ALA A 95 -7.73 -8.16 -23.09
N PRO A 96 -6.98 -7.53 -24.02
CA PRO A 96 -6.84 -8.03 -25.39
C PRO A 96 -6.09 -9.36 -25.43
N LYS A 97 -5.10 -9.57 -24.56
CA LYS A 97 -4.34 -10.84 -24.49
C LYS A 97 -5.22 -12.04 -24.14
N LEU A 98 -6.18 -11.86 -23.24
CA LEU A 98 -7.13 -12.91 -22.84
C LEU A 98 -8.24 -13.13 -23.88
N THR A 99 -8.72 -12.05 -24.50
CA THR A 99 -9.86 -12.11 -25.43
C THR A 99 -9.44 -12.42 -26.87
N GLY A 100 -8.17 -12.21 -27.21
CA GLY A 100 -7.66 -12.30 -28.58
C GLY A 100 -8.11 -11.14 -29.47
N VAL A 101 -8.71 -10.09 -28.91
CA VAL A 101 -9.15 -8.92 -29.66
C VAL A 101 -7.93 -8.06 -30.03
N GLU A 102 -7.81 -7.72 -31.30
CA GLU A 102 -6.84 -6.74 -31.79
C GLU A 102 -7.51 -5.35 -31.81
N LEU A 103 -6.93 -4.40 -31.09
CA LEU A 103 -7.43 -3.03 -31.05
C LEU A 103 -6.93 -2.25 -32.27
N GLU A 104 -7.85 -1.62 -32.99
CA GLU A 104 -7.53 -0.73 -34.09
C GLU A 104 -7.09 0.66 -33.60
N LEU A 105 -6.22 1.31 -34.36
CA LEU A 105 -5.80 2.68 -34.08
C LEU A 105 -6.95 3.64 -34.39
N ILE A 106 -7.25 4.55 -33.46
CA ILE A 106 -8.16 5.68 -33.73
C ILE A 106 -7.52 6.54 -34.83
N SER A 107 -8.11 6.48 -36.02
CA SER A 107 -7.61 7.17 -37.23
C SER A 107 -8.57 8.24 -37.73
N ASP A 108 -9.86 8.13 -37.39
CA ASP A 108 -10.89 9.11 -37.69
C ASP A 108 -10.98 10.16 -36.57
N PRO A 109 -10.90 11.47 -36.89
CA PRO A 109 -11.13 12.55 -35.93
C PRO A 109 -12.46 12.46 -35.16
N ASP A 110 -13.51 11.88 -35.76
CA ASP A 110 -14.84 11.78 -35.15
C ASP A 110 -14.97 10.61 -34.15
N MET A 111 -14.06 9.63 -34.20
CA MET A 111 -14.07 8.48 -33.28
C MET A 111 -13.71 8.89 -31.84
N TYR A 112 -12.82 9.87 -31.66
CA TYR A 112 -12.41 10.31 -30.33
C TYR A 112 -13.58 10.98 -29.56
N PRO A 113 -14.29 11.99 -30.11
CA PRO A 113 -15.48 12.56 -29.47
C PRO A 113 -16.57 11.55 -29.17
N MET A 114 -16.76 10.55 -30.05
CA MET A 114 -17.72 9.47 -29.83
C MET A 114 -17.38 8.68 -28.57
N VAL A 115 -16.12 8.25 -28.40
CA VAL A 115 -15.65 7.53 -27.21
C VAL A 115 -15.76 8.41 -25.96
N GLU A 116 -15.33 9.66 -26.06
CA GLU A 116 -15.37 10.63 -24.95
C GLU A 116 -16.80 10.88 -24.46
N SER A 117 -17.77 11.00 -25.38
CA SER A 117 -19.19 11.19 -25.03
C SER A 117 -19.83 10.01 -24.30
N GLY A 118 -19.22 8.81 -24.38
CA GLY A 118 -19.66 7.60 -23.71
C GLY A 118 -19.11 7.43 -22.29
N ILE A 119 -18.12 8.25 -21.90
CA ILE A 119 -17.57 8.24 -20.54
C ILE A 119 -18.59 8.92 -19.62
N ARG A 120 -19.02 8.21 -18.56
CA ARG A 120 -20.01 8.68 -17.58
C ARG A 120 -19.35 9.17 -16.30
#